data_AF-Q7GHT1-F1
#
_entry.id   AF-Q7GHT1-F1
#
_cell.length_a   1.000
_cell.length_b   1.000
_cell.length_c   1.000
_cell.angle_alpha   90.00
_cell.angle_beta   90.00
_cell.angle_gamma   90.00
#
_symmetry.space_group_name_H-M   'P 1'
#
loop_
_entity.id
_entity.type
_entity.pdbx_description
1 polymer ?
#
loop_
_entity_poly.entity_id
_entity_poly.type
_entity_poly.pdbx_seq_one_letter_code
_entity_poly.pdbx_strand_id
1 'polypeptide(L)' 'FMISYMIMFISLNKFINIKILENQLIEFIWTSTPPLILILIAMPSLHLLYLMDEIKSPNMTIKIIGHQWFWSYEYSD' A
#
# COMPACT_ATOMS: atom_id res chain seq x y z
N PHE A 1 -13.75 -10.02 -3.35
CA PHE A 1 -13.58 -11.46 -3.07
C PHE A 1 -13.57 -11.78 -1.58
N MET A 2 -12.63 -11.27 -0.78
CA MET A 2 -12.62 -11.56 0.67
C MET A 2 -13.83 -10.96 1.41
N ILE A 3 -14.15 -9.69 1.13
CA ILE A 3 -15.28 -8.98 1.76
C ILE A 3 -16.61 -9.60 1.35
N SER A 4 -16.78 -9.94 0.06
CA SER A 4 -17.97 -10.62 -0.44
C SER A 4 -18.16 -12.01 0.19
N TYR A 5 -17.07 -12.75 0.41
CA TYR A 5 -17.10 -14.03 1.12
C TYR A 5 -17.50 -13.86 2.59
N MET A 6 -16.94 -12.86 3.29
CA MET A 6 -17.29 -12.56 4.69
C MET A 6 -18.75 -12.15 4.85
N ILE A 7 -19.26 -11.29 3.97
CA ILE A 7 -20.68 -10.88 3.97
C ILE A 7 -21.58 -12.10 3.75
N MET A 8 -21.25 -12.95 2.79
CA MET A 8 -22.02 -14.16 2.50
C MET A 8 -22.02 -15.12 3.69
N PHE A 9 -20.87 -15.33 4.33
CA PHE A 9 -20.72 -16.18 5.51
C PHE A 9 -21.55 -15.68 6.70
N ILE A 10 -21.53 -14.37 6.99
CA ILE A 10 -22.31 -13.76 8.08
C ILE A 10 -23.82 -13.87 7.80
N SER A 11 -24.24 -13.63 6.55
CA SER A 11 -25.65 -13.68 6.16
C SER A 11 -26.26 -15.09 6.24
N LEU A 12 -25.45 -16.14 6.06
CA LEU A 12 -25.89 -17.53 6.08
C LEU A 12 -25.84 -18.17 7.48
N ASN A 13 -25.40 -17.42 8.49
CA ASN A 13 -25.23 -17.94 9.84
C ASN A 13 -26.59 -18.05 10.56
N LYS A 14 -26.91 -19.24 11.08
CA LYS A 14 -28.21 -19.52 11.73
C LYS A 14 -28.26 -19.04 13.18
N PHE A 15 -27.12 -18.79 13.80
CA PHE A 15 -27.04 -18.35 15.19
C PHE A 15 -27.03 -16.83 15.26
N ILE A 16 -28.10 -16.24 15.81
CA ILE A 16 -28.24 -14.80 15.99
C ILE A 16 -27.87 -14.45 17.43
N ASN A 17 -26.87 -13.58 17.59
CA ASN A 17 -26.53 -13.00 18.89
C ASN A 17 -26.72 -11.48 18.86
N ILE A 18 -27.73 -10.98 19.57
CA ILE A 18 -28.13 -9.56 19.59
C ILE A 18 -27.32 -8.77 20.63
N LYS A 19 -26.60 -9.44 21.54
CA LYS A 19 -25.88 -8.78 22.65
C LYS A 19 -24.49 -8.27 22.27
N ILE A 20 -23.99 -8.55 21.06
CA ILE A 20 -22.68 -8.12 20.56
C ILE A 20 -22.79 -6.76 19.81
N LEU A 21 -23.52 -5.79 20.37
CA LEU A 21 -23.60 -4.47 19.73
C LEU A 21 -22.43 -3.56 20.11
N GLU A 22 -21.97 -3.63 21.35
CA GLU A 22 -20.91 -2.77 21.88
C GLU A 22 -19.83 -3.64 22.50
N ASN A 23 -18.76 -3.88 21.74
CA ASN A 23 -17.59 -4.57 22.26
C ASN A 23 -16.31 -3.76 22.01
N GLN A 24 -15.98 -2.93 23.01
CA GLN A 24 -14.78 -2.07 23.00
C GLN A 24 -13.48 -2.84 22.76
N LEU A 25 -13.40 -4.11 23.18
CA LEU A 25 -12.20 -4.92 22.92
C LEU A 25 -12.01 -5.19 21.42
N ILE A 26 -13.09 -5.47 20.69
CA ILE A 26 -13.04 -5.71 19.24
C ILE A 26 -12.72 -4.41 18.51
N GLU A 27 -13.32 -3.30 18.94
CA GLU A 27 -13.03 -1.98 18.39
C GLU A 27 -11.56 -1.60 18.54
N PHE A 28 -11.00 -1.82 19.72
CA PHE A 28 -9.57 -1.59 19.96
C PHE A 28 -8.69 -2.44 19.04
N ILE A 29 -9.03 -3.71 18.82
CA ILE A 29 -8.27 -4.59 17.93
C ILE A 29 -8.34 -4.12 16.47
N TRP A 30 -9.53 -3.82 15.93
CA TRP A 30 -9.64 -3.40 14.52
C TRP A 30 -9.17 -1.96 14.26
N THR A 31 -9.06 -1.11 15.30
CA THR A 31 -8.54 0.26 15.16
C THR A 31 -7.02 0.30 15.29
N SER A 32 -6.43 -0.58 16.11
CA SER A 32 -4.97 -0.66 16.28
C SER A 32 -4.26 -1.45 15.18
N THR A 33 -4.92 -2.47 14.62
CA THR A 33 -4.30 -3.32 13.58
C THR A 33 -3.94 -2.58 12.29
N PRO A 34 -4.76 -1.67 11.71
CA PRO A 34 -4.39 -0.98 10.48
C PRO A 34 -3.19 -0.04 10.63
N PRO A 35 -3.10 0.84 11.67
CA PRO A 35 -1.91 1.66 11.89
C PRO A 35 -0.62 0.87 12.09
N LEU A 36 -0.67 -0.27 12.79
CA LEU A 36 0.49 -1.15 12.97
C LEU A 36 1.02 -1.68 11.63
N ILE A 37 0.10 -2.13 10.76
CA ILE A 37 0.45 -2.59 9.40
C ILE A 37 1.04 -1.45 8.58
N LEU A 38 0.47 -0.24 8.67
CA LEU A 38 0.96 0.94 7.96
C LEU A 38 2.39 1.31 8.39
N ILE A 39 2.69 1.30 9.69
CA ILE A 39 4.05 1.60 10.20
C ILE A 39 5.06 0.57 9.68
N LEU A 40 4.70 -0.72 9.67
CA LEU A 40 5.56 -1.79 9.16
C LEU A 40 5.86 -1.64 7.67
N ILE A 41 4.93 -1.09 6.87
CA ILE A 41 5.14 -0.82 5.45
C ILE A 41 5.92 0.49 5.25
N ALA A 42 5.66 1.51 6.07
CA ALA A 42 6.28 2.82 5.93
C ALA A 42 7.79 2.81 6.22
N MET A 43 8.25 2.01 7.19
CA MET A 43 9.67 1.93 7.53
C MET A 43 10.56 1.47 6.36
N PRO A 44 10.31 0.31 5.70
CA PRO A 44 11.09 -0.09 4.53
C PRO A 44 10.86 0.82 3.32
N SER A 45 9.67 1.39 3.13
CA SER A 45 9.41 2.28 1.99
C SER A 45 10.19 3.59 2.07
N LEU A 46 10.26 4.20 3.26
CA LEU A 46 11.05 5.41 3.49
C LEU A 46 12.54 5.13 3.36
N HIS A 47 13.03 3.99 3.88
CA HIS A 47 14.42 3.62 3.70
C HIS A 47 14.80 3.50 2.21
N LEU A 48 13.96 2.83 1.41
CA LEU A 48 14.16 2.73 -0.04
C LEU A 48 14.11 4.10 -0.72
N LEU A 49 13.18 4.97 -0.33
CA LEU A 49 13.08 6.32 -0.88
C LEU A 49 14.40 7.09 -0.70
N TYR A 50 14.97 7.07 0.51
CA TYR A 50 16.25 7.74 0.78
C TYR A 50 17.40 7.12 0.00
N LEU A 51 17.45 5.79 -0.15
CA LEU A 51 18.48 5.12 -0.96
C LEU A 51 18.39 5.48 -2.46
N MET A 52 17.20 5.77 -2.97
CA MET A 52 16.98 6.16 -4.37
C MET A 52 17.34 7.63 -4.63
N ASP A 53 17.14 8.49 -3.65
CA ASP A 53 17.42 9.93 -3.75
C ASP A 53 18.92 10.25 -3.62
N GLU A 54 19.72 9.31 -3.10
CA GLU A 54 21.18 9.42 -3.16
C GLU A 54 21.63 9.44 -4.64
N ILE A 55 21.89 10.65 -5.14
CA ILE A 55 22.45 10.88 -6.48
C ILE A 55 23.86 10.30 -6.51
N LYS A 56 23.95 9.06 -6.98
CA LYS A 56 25.22 8.46 -7.38
C LYS A 56 25.74 9.25 -8.56
N SER A 57 27.02 9.64 -8.53
CA SER A 57 27.69 10.23 -9.69
C SER A 57 27.55 9.28 -10.88
N PRO A 58 26.72 9.59 -11.88
CA PRO A 58 26.49 8.67 -12.99
C PRO A 58 27.65 8.76 -13.97
N ASN A 59 28.06 7.63 -14.54
CA ASN A 59 29.12 7.60 -15.56
C ASN A 59 28.61 8.00 -16.95
N MET A 60 27.29 8.07 -17.17
CA MET A 60 26.66 8.34 -18.45
C MET A 60 25.30 9.01 -18.23
N THR A 61 24.97 10.01 -19.04
CA THR A 61 23.64 10.66 -19.01
C THR A 61 22.93 10.47 -20.35
N ILE A 62 21.65 10.09 -20.29
CA ILE A 62 20.80 9.93 -21.49
C ILE A 62 19.54 10.74 -21.26
N LYS A 63 19.23 11.64 -22.18
CA LYS A 63 18.01 12.42 -22.14
C LYS A 63 16.99 11.83 -23.10
N ILE A 64 15.78 11.58 -22.58
CA ILE A 64 14.67 11.01 -23.34
C ILE A 64 13.60 12.08 -23.51
N ILE A 65 13.24 12.41 -24.75
CA ILE A 65 12.21 13.41 -25.09
C ILE A 65 10.99 12.67 -25.63
N GLY A 66 9.83 12.89 -25.01
CA GLY A 66 8.56 12.29 -25.42
C GLY A 66 7.84 13.13 -26.46
N HIS A 67 7.47 12.52 -27.58
CA HIS A 67 6.58 13.07 -28.60
C HIS A 67 5.27 12.28 -28.66
N GLN A 68 4.29 12.78 -29.41
CA GLN A 68 3.06 12.03 -29.63
C GLN A 68 3.39 10.73 -30.40
N TRP A 69 3.22 9.59 -29.71
CA TRP A 69 3.47 8.22 -30.19
C TRP A 69 4.93 7.77 -30.37
N PHE A 70 5.94 8.59 -30.02
CA PHE A 70 7.34 8.13 -30.06
C PHE A 70 8.23 8.86 -29.05
N TRP A 71 9.41 8.31 -28.82
CA TRP A 71 10.44 8.87 -27.94
C TRP A 71 11.73 9.09 -28.73
N SER A 72 12.41 10.21 -28.50
CA SER A 72 13.74 10.50 -29.04
C SER A 72 14.78 10.48 -27.90
N TYR A 73 15.99 10.03 -28.21
CA TYR A 73 17.07 9.81 -27.25
C TYR A 73 18.27 10.70 -27.62
N GLU A 74 18.69 11.55 -26.69
CA GLU A 74 19.90 12.38 -26.79
C GLU A 74 20.97 11.83 -25.84
N TYR A 75 22.13 11.48 -26.40
CA TYR A 75 23.32 11.13 -25.63
C TYR A 75 24.11 12.42 -25.42
N SER A 76 24.00 13.01 -24.23
CA SER A 76 24.88 14.09 -23.77
C SER A 76 25.97 13.43 -22.93
N ASP A 77 27.21 13.41 -23.44
CA ASP A 77 28.37 12.88 -22.71
C ASP A 77 28.41 13.34 -21.23
#